data_AF-D7E831-F1
#
_entry.id   AF-D7E831-F1
#
_cell.length_a   1.000
_cell.length_b   1.000
_cell.length_c   1.000
_cell.angle_alpha   90.00
_cell.angle_beta   90.00
_cell.angle_gamma   90.00
#
_symmetry.space_group_name_H-M   'P 1'
#
loop_
_entity.id
_entity.type
_entity.pdbx_description
1 polymer ?
#
loop_
_entity_poly.entity_id
_entity_poly.type
_entity_poly.pdbx_seq_one_letter_code
_entity_poly.pdbx_strand_id
1 'polypeptide(L)'
;MNIFTALSQGRGSLNEENMSAMLGYLLSPEQSHGLNDVFLKKFLSSVAEIKDGQLHDLDNLLLSKDEIKVEVNFEQPYSYHGYSRYVDIDIRIFDNHYNELYRLIIENKIKPASSSSNQFKEEYEAVISDIEENSENSHPKVIMIFLTPTGRHSQLLNEYENLSQDMLGKNEKVWVYWADDENTITDLLRQILKDESEVKIDPITDYTKHTLKAFIRHIQETNIKYTSPGKVDHKPGGIVDFAYAKISDGYYKIEKYESTTIKVFNLDLQRYEVAKPILRKVNDEKNLGVNLYLSTNNERNTRSLGNMVIKKLKQQNKDDKPSNDDL
;
A
#
# COMPACT_ATOMS: atom_id res chain seq x y z
N MET A 1 -20.48 -8.53 -6.01
CA MET A 1 -19.80 -8.55 -4.70
C MET A 1 -18.30 -8.46 -4.97
N ASN A 2 -17.56 -7.55 -4.32
CA ASN A 2 -16.11 -7.47 -4.49
C ASN A 2 -15.45 -8.27 -3.35
N ILE A 3 -14.73 -9.35 -3.69
CA ILE A 3 -14.07 -10.22 -2.72
C ILE A 3 -13.02 -9.47 -1.89
N PHE A 4 -12.27 -8.55 -2.51
CA PHE A 4 -11.29 -7.71 -1.82
C PHE A 4 -11.96 -6.77 -0.82
N THR A 5 -13.11 -6.19 -1.18
CA THR A 5 -13.91 -5.41 -0.24
C THR A 5 -14.37 -6.27 0.93
N ALA A 6 -14.89 -7.48 0.68
CA ALA A 6 -15.34 -8.39 1.73
C ALA A 6 -14.20 -8.79 2.68
N LEU A 7 -13.03 -9.14 2.14
CA LEU A 7 -11.82 -9.48 2.91
C LEU A 7 -11.31 -8.28 3.72
N SER A 8 -11.47 -7.06 3.20
CA SER A 8 -11.09 -5.82 3.88
C SER A 8 -12.04 -5.36 5.00
N GLN A 9 -13.21 -5.99 5.17
CA GLN A 9 -14.18 -5.60 6.23
C GLN A 9 -13.81 -6.09 7.63
N GLY A 10 -12.83 -6.99 7.75
CA GLY A 10 -12.31 -7.49 9.02
C GLY A 10 -11.35 -6.50 9.70
N ARG A 11 -10.60 -6.99 10.71
CA ARG A 11 -9.51 -6.21 11.33
C ARG A 11 -8.31 -5.99 10.42
N GLY A 12 -8.20 -6.75 9.32
CA GLY A 12 -7.26 -6.50 8.24
C GLY A 12 -7.97 -5.74 7.13
N SER A 13 -7.73 -4.43 7.01
CA SER A 13 -7.72 -3.84 5.68
C SER A 13 -6.71 -4.63 4.83
N LEU A 14 -6.97 -4.86 3.54
CA LEU A 14 -5.92 -5.38 2.66
C LEU A 14 -4.69 -4.46 2.81
N ASN A 15 -3.65 -5.00 3.44
CA ASN A 15 -2.42 -4.32 3.80
C ASN A 15 -1.38 -4.48 2.68
N GLU A 16 -0.20 -3.90 2.88
CA GLU A 16 0.92 -3.95 1.92
C GLU A 16 1.21 -5.40 1.52
N GLU A 17 1.26 -6.27 2.52
CA GLU A 17 1.48 -7.71 2.41
C GLU A 17 0.40 -8.41 1.56
N ASN A 18 -0.89 -8.08 1.74
CA ASN A 18 -1.96 -8.67 0.93
C ASN A 18 -1.94 -8.20 -0.54
N MET A 19 -1.58 -6.94 -0.79
CA MET A 19 -1.44 -6.44 -2.16
C MET A 19 -0.23 -7.05 -2.85
N SER A 20 0.90 -7.17 -2.13
CA SER A 20 2.10 -7.87 -2.59
C SER A 20 1.79 -9.33 -2.90
N ALA A 21 1.05 -10.03 -2.03
CA ALA A 21 0.62 -11.39 -2.27
C ALA A 21 -0.24 -11.54 -3.54
N MET A 22 -1.20 -10.65 -3.77
CA MET A 22 -2.03 -10.69 -4.98
C MET A 22 -1.21 -10.38 -6.24
N LEU A 23 -0.29 -9.41 -6.18
CA LEU A 23 0.59 -9.08 -7.30
C LEU A 23 1.55 -10.23 -7.61
N GLY A 24 2.24 -10.79 -6.61
CA GLY A 24 3.15 -11.92 -6.79
C GLY A 24 2.42 -13.19 -7.26
N TYR A 25 1.17 -13.41 -6.82
CA TYR A 25 0.31 -14.47 -7.36
C TYR A 25 0.11 -14.31 -8.87
N LEU A 26 -0.13 -13.09 -9.38
CA LEU A 26 -0.27 -12.83 -10.82
C LEU A 26 1.06 -12.88 -11.58
N LEU A 27 2.18 -12.56 -10.92
CA LEU A 27 3.52 -12.59 -11.51
C LEU A 27 4.08 -14.01 -11.66
N SER A 28 3.47 -15.00 -11.03
CA SER A 28 3.96 -16.38 -10.97
C SER A 28 3.24 -17.28 -12.00
N PRO A 29 3.85 -17.63 -13.14
CA PRO A 29 3.18 -18.37 -14.22
C PRO A 29 2.60 -19.73 -13.79
N GLU A 30 3.24 -20.39 -12.82
CA GLU A 30 2.85 -21.69 -12.26
C GLU A 30 1.62 -21.62 -11.34
N GLN A 31 1.14 -20.43 -11.01
CA GLN A 31 -0.01 -20.27 -10.12
C GLN A 31 -1.34 -20.48 -10.84
N SER A 32 -2.35 -20.85 -10.07
CA SER A 32 -3.67 -21.26 -10.57
C SER A 32 -4.58 -20.11 -11.05
N HIS A 33 -4.02 -19.00 -11.54
CA HIS A 33 -4.82 -17.87 -12.04
C HIS A 33 -5.24 -18.01 -13.51
N GLY A 34 -4.62 -18.92 -14.26
CA GLY A 34 -4.96 -19.19 -15.66
C GLY A 34 -4.58 -18.06 -16.62
N LEU A 35 -3.50 -17.33 -16.31
CA LEU A 35 -2.89 -16.33 -17.21
C LEU A 35 -1.54 -16.80 -17.77
N ASN A 36 -1.03 -17.96 -17.32
CA ASN A 36 0.34 -18.42 -17.58
C ASN A 36 1.34 -17.28 -17.36
N ASP A 37 2.29 -17.08 -18.28
CA ASP A 37 3.29 -16.01 -18.22
C ASP A 37 2.80 -14.65 -18.78
N VAL A 38 1.53 -14.53 -19.19
CA VAL A 38 1.03 -13.32 -19.89
C VAL A 38 1.15 -12.07 -19.01
N PHE A 39 0.77 -12.16 -17.73
CA PHE A 39 0.88 -11.02 -16.82
C PHE A 39 2.35 -10.67 -16.56
N LEU A 40 3.19 -11.67 -16.28
CA LEU A 40 4.63 -11.48 -16.08
C LEU A 40 5.28 -10.81 -17.29
N LYS A 41 5.04 -11.31 -18.51
CA LYS A 41 5.59 -10.74 -19.74
C LYS A 41 5.18 -9.28 -19.92
N LYS A 42 3.90 -8.95 -19.72
CA LYS A 42 3.42 -7.56 -19.80
C LYS A 42 4.02 -6.66 -18.73
N PHE A 43 4.18 -7.16 -17.51
CA PHE A 43 4.81 -6.43 -16.42
C PHE A 43 6.28 -6.12 -16.74
N LEU A 44 7.04 -7.11 -17.18
CA LEU A 44 8.44 -6.96 -17.58
C LEU A 44 8.60 -6.02 -18.78
N SER A 45 7.71 -6.09 -19.79
CA SER A 45 7.70 -5.13 -20.90
C SER A 45 7.51 -3.70 -20.42
N SER A 46 6.56 -3.45 -19.51
CA SER A 46 6.33 -2.10 -18.97
C SER A 46 7.54 -1.60 -18.16
N VAL A 47 8.20 -2.47 -17.39
CA VAL A 47 9.45 -2.15 -16.70
C VAL A 47 10.58 -1.78 -17.69
N ALA A 48 10.69 -2.50 -18.80
CA ALA A 48 11.66 -2.21 -19.86
C ALA A 48 11.36 -0.89 -20.61
N GLU A 49 10.08 -0.61 -20.89
CA GLU A 49 9.64 0.62 -21.55
C GLU A 49 9.95 1.87 -20.72
N ILE A 50 9.78 1.82 -19.39
CA ILE A 50 10.16 2.93 -18.48
C ILE A 50 11.64 3.31 -18.63
N LYS A 51 12.47 2.34 -19.02
CA LYS A 51 13.92 2.48 -19.18
C LYS A 51 14.37 2.75 -20.62
N ASP A 52 13.44 3.04 -21.53
CA ASP A 52 13.71 3.45 -22.92
C ASP A 52 14.71 2.51 -23.63
N GLY A 53 14.54 1.19 -23.45
CA GLY A 53 15.38 0.17 -24.08
C GLY A 53 16.69 -0.16 -23.36
N GLN A 54 17.00 0.43 -22.20
CA GLN A 54 18.21 0.07 -21.43
C GLN A 54 18.20 -1.36 -20.85
N LEU A 55 17.11 -2.11 -21.07
CA LEU A 55 16.93 -3.51 -20.70
C LEU A 55 16.84 -4.43 -21.94
N HIS A 56 17.65 -4.19 -22.98
CA HIS A 56 17.65 -4.98 -24.23
C HIS A 56 17.69 -6.50 -24.05
N ASP A 57 18.42 -7.01 -23.04
CA ASP A 57 18.48 -8.45 -22.79
C ASP A 57 17.16 -9.01 -22.22
N LEU A 58 16.37 -8.16 -21.54
CA LEU A 58 15.02 -8.50 -21.08
C LEU A 58 14.05 -8.52 -22.26
N ASP A 59 14.19 -7.58 -23.20
CA ASP A 59 13.40 -7.58 -24.45
C ASP A 59 13.61 -8.88 -25.23
N ASN A 60 14.86 -9.36 -25.32
CA ASN A 60 15.18 -10.63 -25.97
C ASN A 60 14.52 -11.83 -25.28
N LEU A 61 14.51 -11.85 -23.94
CA LEU A 61 13.80 -12.87 -23.16
C LEU A 61 12.29 -12.84 -23.46
N LEU A 62 11.70 -11.65 -23.53
CA LEU A 62 10.28 -11.45 -23.79
C LEU A 62 9.86 -11.85 -25.20
N LEU A 63 10.76 -11.73 -26.18
CA LEU A 63 10.57 -12.17 -27.56
C LEU A 63 10.75 -13.68 -27.73
N SER A 64 11.36 -14.37 -26.76
CA SER A 64 11.54 -15.81 -26.82
C SER A 64 10.19 -16.53 -26.73
N LYS A 65 10.05 -17.62 -27.51
CA LYS A 65 8.86 -18.48 -27.46
C LYS A 65 8.90 -19.46 -26.29
N ASP A 66 10.02 -19.56 -25.62
CA ASP A 66 10.21 -20.46 -24.48
C ASP A 66 9.47 -19.90 -23.27
N GLU A 67 9.07 -20.81 -22.38
CA GLU A 67 8.47 -20.46 -21.11
C GLU A 67 9.52 -19.81 -20.20
N ILE A 68 9.17 -18.68 -19.59
CA ILE A 68 10.08 -17.95 -18.70
C ILE A 68 10.20 -18.74 -17.40
N LYS A 69 11.40 -19.26 -17.11
CA LYS A 69 11.70 -19.87 -15.82
C LYS A 69 11.83 -18.79 -14.77
N VAL A 70 10.92 -18.78 -13.81
CA VAL A 70 10.82 -17.75 -12.80
C VAL A 70 10.50 -18.32 -11.42
N GLU A 71 11.13 -17.77 -10.40
CA GLU A 71 10.76 -17.98 -9.00
C GLU A 71 10.27 -16.66 -8.42
N VAL A 72 9.13 -16.71 -7.72
CA VAL A 72 8.55 -15.54 -7.04
C VAL A 72 8.45 -15.86 -5.55
N ASN A 73 9.21 -15.12 -4.76
CA ASN A 73 9.28 -15.24 -3.31
C ASN A 73 8.64 -14.01 -2.66
N PHE A 74 8.06 -14.21 -1.48
CA PHE A 74 7.40 -13.16 -0.70
C PHE A 74 8.14 -12.98 0.62
N GLU A 75 8.24 -11.73 1.10
CA GLU A 75 8.83 -11.42 2.41
C GLU A 75 10.22 -12.08 2.56
N GLN A 76 11.04 -11.98 1.52
CA GLN A 76 12.32 -12.68 1.47
C GLN A 76 13.33 -11.95 2.36
N PRO A 77 13.94 -12.61 3.36
CA PRO A 77 14.94 -11.98 4.21
C PRO A 77 16.31 -11.93 3.54
N TYR A 78 16.96 -10.79 3.64
CA TYR A 78 18.35 -10.53 3.28
C TYR A 78 19.14 -10.04 4.49
N SER A 79 20.41 -10.43 4.58
CA SER A 79 21.30 -9.96 5.65
C SER A 79 21.80 -8.55 5.34
N TYR A 80 21.67 -7.63 6.29
CA TYR A 80 22.18 -6.27 6.17
C TYR A 80 22.75 -5.81 7.52
N HIS A 81 24.07 -5.64 7.58
CA HIS A 81 24.80 -5.19 8.78
C HIS A 81 24.40 -5.89 10.10
N GLY A 82 24.13 -7.20 10.04
CA GLY A 82 23.81 -8.02 11.22
C GLY A 82 22.34 -8.04 11.63
N TYR A 83 21.44 -7.46 10.83
CA TYR A 83 19.99 -7.65 10.96
C TYR A 83 19.36 -8.04 9.61
N SER A 84 18.09 -8.45 9.61
CA SER A 84 17.38 -8.83 8.40
C SER A 84 16.63 -7.65 7.79
N ARG A 85 16.75 -7.48 6.46
CA ARG A 85 15.86 -6.67 5.62
C ARG A 85 14.96 -7.60 4.84
N TYR A 86 13.66 -7.34 4.87
CA TYR A 86 12.67 -8.14 4.17
C TYR A 86 12.26 -7.36 2.93
N VAL A 87 12.25 -8.01 1.77
CA VAL A 87 11.70 -7.44 0.54
C VAL A 87 10.32 -8.02 0.29
N ASP A 88 9.38 -7.19 -0.17
CA ASP A 88 7.98 -7.63 -0.34
C ASP A 88 7.84 -8.73 -1.40
N ILE A 89 8.47 -8.55 -2.56
CA ILE A 89 8.49 -9.55 -3.64
C ILE A 89 9.90 -9.64 -4.24
N ASP A 90 10.45 -10.85 -4.27
CA ASP A 90 11.70 -11.21 -4.97
C ASP A 90 11.37 -12.10 -6.17
N ILE A 91 11.63 -11.62 -7.38
CA ILE A 91 11.41 -12.33 -8.64
C ILE A 91 12.77 -12.67 -9.25
N ARG A 92 13.06 -13.96 -9.37
CA ARG A 92 14.29 -14.46 -9.99
C ARG A 92 13.97 -15.07 -11.33
N ILE A 93 14.65 -14.61 -12.38
CA ILE A 93 14.46 -15.07 -13.75
C ILE A 93 15.70 -15.82 -14.18
N PHE A 94 15.50 -17.01 -14.74
CA PHE A 94 16.57 -17.92 -15.10
C PHE A 94 16.61 -18.20 -16.60
N ASP A 95 17.81 -18.52 -17.10
CA ASP A 95 17.96 -19.11 -18.41
C ASP A 95 17.56 -20.60 -18.43
N ASN A 96 17.65 -21.23 -19.60
CA ASN A 96 17.33 -22.64 -19.76
C ASN A 96 18.25 -23.58 -18.95
N HIS A 97 19.43 -23.12 -18.53
CA HIS A 97 20.40 -23.86 -17.71
C HIS A 97 20.31 -23.54 -16.22
N TYR A 98 19.28 -22.81 -15.77
CA TYR A 98 19.09 -22.37 -14.39
C TYR A 98 20.15 -21.37 -13.89
N ASN A 99 20.80 -20.64 -14.80
CA ASN A 99 21.59 -19.47 -14.41
C ASN A 99 20.66 -18.28 -14.20
N GLU A 100 20.78 -17.61 -13.06
CA GLU A 100 19.98 -16.41 -12.77
C GLU A 100 20.45 -15.24 -13.65
N LEU A 101 19.54 -14.74 -14.49
CA LEU A 101 19.76 -13.63 -15.41
C LEU A 101 19.37 -12.30 -14.75
N TYR A 102 18.21 -12.28 -14.13
CA TYR A 102 17.64 -11.09 -13.49
C TYR A 102 17.11 -11.40 -12.11
N ARG A 103 17.28 -10.44 -11.22
CA ARG A 103 16.57 -10.37 -9.94
C ARG A 103 15.78 -9.08 -9.87
N LEU A 104 14.46 -9.16 -9.83
CA LEU A 104 13.61 -7.99 -9.67
C LEU A 104 13.11 -7.97 -8.22
N ILE A 105 13.36 -6.85 -7.55
CA ILE A 105 12.97 -6.65 -6.16
C ILE A 105 11.88 -5.59 -6.14
N ILE A 106 10.67 -5.95 -5.70
CA ILE A 106 9.57 -5.00 -5.58
C ILE A 106 9.44 -4.61 -4.12
N GLU A 107 9.53 -3.31 -3.87
CA GLU A 107 9.13 -2.67 -2.63
C GLU A 107 7.77 -2.01 -2.86
N ASN A 108 6.76 -2.42 -2.10
CA ASN A 108 5.37 -2.02 -2.29
C ASN A 108 4.90 -1.09 -1.15
N LYS A 109 4.55 0.13 -1.51
CA LYS A 109 3.81 1.05 -0.64
C LYS A 109 2.35 1.10 -1.07
N ILE A 110 1.43 1.04 -0.10
CA ILE A 110 0.01 1.38 -0.32
C ILE A 110 -0.31 2.75 0.29
N LYS A 111 0.51 3.24 1.22
CA LYS A 111 0.34 4.56 1.83
C LYS A 111 1.64 5.36 1.74
N PRO A 112 1.60 6.64 1.36
CA PRO A 112 2.79 7.48 1.37
C PRO A 112 3.45 7.57 2.74
N ALA A 113 2.66 7.55 3.82
CA ALA A 113 3.16 7.63 5.19
C ALA A 113 3.91 6.37 5.67
N SER A 114 3.87 5.27 4.90
CA SER A 114 4.64 4.06 5.19
C SER A 114 6.10 4.15 4.69
N SER A 115 6.49 5.25 4.04
CA SER A 115 7.85 5.45 3.53
C SER A 115 8.87 5.57 4.67
N SER A 116 9.99 4.87 4.52
CA SER A 116 11.18 5.06 5.34
C SER A 116 12.28 5.51 4.41
N SER A 117 12.91 6.66 4.70
CA SER A 117 13.79 7.33 3.73
C SER A 117 14.91 6.41 3.18
N ASN A 118 15.34 5.41 3.93
CA ASN A 118 16.45 4.54 3.52
C ASN A 118 16.04 3.12 3.17
N GLN A 119 14.77 2.72 3.33
CA GLN A 119 14.39 1.30 3.21
C GLN A 119 14.73 0.73 1.82
N PHE A 120 14.27 1.39 0.76
CA PHE A 120 14.54 0.97 -0.62
C PHE A 120 16.04 0.85 -0.95
N LYS A 121 16.86 1.74 -0.37
CA LYS A 121 18.32 1.71 -0.50
C LYS A 121 18.94 0.54 0.27
N GLU A 122 18.56 0.36 1.53
CA GLU A 122 19.08 -0.69 2.40
C GLU A 122 18.75 -2.08 1.87
N GLU A 123 17.56 -2.27 1.29
CA GLU A 123 17.17 -3.50 0.59
C GLU A 123 18.06 -3.79 -0.61
N TYR A 124 18.32 -2.79 -1.46
CA TYR A 124 19.26 -2.93 -2.57
C TYR A 124 20.65 -3.37 -2.10
N GLU A 125 21.22 -2.68 -1.11
CA GLU A 125 22.54 -3.01 -0.57
C GLU A 125 22.59 -4.42 0.04
N ALA A 126 21.51 -4.84 0.72
CA ALA A 126 21.37 -6.19 1.28
C ALA A 126 21.34 -7.27 0.19
N VAL A 127 20.56 -7.03 -0.87
CA VAL A 127 20.43 -7.96 -2.01
C VAL A 127 21.75 -8.08 -2.76
N ILE A 128 22.46 -6.98 -2.99
CA ILE A 128 23.76 -7.01 -3.66
C ILE A 128 24.79 -7.75 -2.83
N SER A 129 24.85 -7.49 -1.52
CA SER A 129 25.77 -8.18 -0.62
C SER A 129 25.53 -9.69 -0.63
N ASP A 130 24.26 -10.12 -0.58
CA ASP A 130 23.89 -11.53 -0.67
C ASP A 130 24.29 -12.18 -2.02
N ILE A 131 24.13 -11.46 -3.13
CA ILE A 131 24.51 -11.94 -4.45
C ILE A 131 26.03 -12.08 -4.58
N GLU A 132 26.79 -11.12 -4.05
CA GLU A 132 28.25 -11.12 -4.06
C GLU A 132 28.85 -12.23 -3.18
N GLU A 133 28.23 -12.50 -2.03
CA GLU A 133 28.66 -13.58 -1.11
C GLU A 133 28.35 -14.98 -1.66
N ASN A 134 27.24 -15.15 -2.40
CA ASN A 134 26.74 -16.47 -2.79
C ASN A 134 26.99 -16.84 -4.28
N SER A 135 27.49 -15.93 -5.12
CA SER A 135 27.67 -16.19 -6.56
C SER A 135 29.12 -16.00 -7.02
N GLU A 136 29.79 -17.09 -7.43
CA GLU A 136 31.21 -17.04 -7.81
C GLU A 136 31.45 -16.69 -9.30
N ASN A 137 30.49 -16.92 -10.20
CA ASN A 137 30.75 -16.92 -11.66
C ASN A 137 29.80 -16.07 -12.51
N SER A 138 28.62 -15.71 -12.01
CA SER A 138 27.67 -14.83 -12.71
C SER A 138 26.78 -14.13 -11.70
N HIS A 139 26.71 -12.80 -11.77
CA HIS A 139 25.80 -12.01 -10.95
C HIS A 139 24.64 -11.53 -11.82
N PRO A 140 23.38 -11.86 -11.46
CA PRO A 140 22.22 -11.38 -12.20
C PRO A 140 22.20 -9.84 -12.24
N LYS A 141 21.53 -9.27 -13.24
CA LYS A 141 21.21 -7.84 -13.22
C LYS A 141 20.06 -7.61 -12.25
N VAL A 142 20.27 -6.74 -11.27
CA VAL A 142 19.22 -6.40 -10.28
C VAL A 142 18.39 -5.23 -10.80
N ILE A 143 17.08 -5.33 -10.67
CA ILE A 143 16.13 -4.26 -10.98
C ILE A 143 15.28 -3.99 -9.73
N MET A 144 15.53 -2.86 -9.09
CA MET A 144 14.73 -2.40 -7.95
C MET A 144 13.46 -1.71 -8.47
N ILE A 145 12.29 -2.16 -8.03
CA ILE A 145 10.98 -1.64 -8.43
C ILE A 145 10.34 -1.00 -7.21
N PHE A 146 10.15 0.31 -7.26
CA PHE A 146 9.42 1.02 -6.23
C PHE A 146 7.97 1.17 -6.67
N LEU A 147 7.07 0.38 -6.07
CA LEU A 147 5.65 0.36 -6.41
C LEU A 147 4.86 1.17 -5.39
N THR A 148 4.28 2.29 -5.81
CA THR A 148 3.60 3.21 -4.87
C THR A 148 2.21 3.64 -5.34
N PRO A 149 1.39 4.27 -4.47
CA PRO A 149 0.27 5.08 -4.91
C PRO A 149 0.76 6.22 -5.80
N THR A 150 -0.14 6.76 -6.62
CA THR A 150 0.08 8.04 -7.26
C THR A 150 0.00 9.20 -6.30
N GLY A 151 0.69 10.28 -6.66
CA GLY A 151 0.73 11.52 -5.89
C GLY A 151 2.15 11.97 -5.64
N ARG A 152 2.38 13.28 -5.71
CA ARG A 152 3.68 13.88 -5.44
C ARG A 152 3.92 13.99 -3.93
N HIS A 153 4.26 12.87 -3.32
CA HIS A 153 4.66 12.82 -1.92
C HIS A 153 6.17 12.92 -1.84
N SER A 154 6.68 14.00 -1.23
CA SER A 154 8.12 14.23 -1.07
C SER A 154 8.83 13.09 -0.35
N GLN A 155 8.14 12.39 0.55
CA GLN A 155 8.70 11.25 1.28
C GLN A 155 8.97 10.05 0.35
N LEU A 156 8.03 9.71 -0.53
CA LEU A 156 8.22 8.65 -1.54
C LEU A 156 9.33 9.03 -2.52
N LEU A 157 9.36 10.30 -2.97
CA LEU A 157 10.43 10.79 -3.85
C LEU A 157 11.80 10.69 -3.18
N ASN A 158 11.90 11.10 -1.92
CA ASN A 158 13.16 11.02 -1.19
C ASN A 158 13.63 9.58 -0.99
N GLU A 159 12.71 8.65 -0.67
CA GLU A 159 13.05 7.22 -0.54
C GLU A 159 13.55 6.64 -1.86
N TYR A 160 12.85 6.91 -2.97
CA TYR A 160 13.28 6.48 -4.29
C TYR A 160 14.64 7.07 -4.69
N GLU A 161 14.86 8.37 -4.45
CA GLU A 161 16.09 9.06 -4.85
C GLU A 161 17.30 8.79 -3.95
N ASN A 162 17.08 8.34 -2.71
CA ASN A 162 18.17 7.95 -1.82
C ASN A 162 18.97 6.74 -2.34
N LEU A 163 18.36 5.89 -3.16
CA LEU A 163 19.09 4.95 -4.01
C LEU A 163 19.52 5.67 -5.30
N SER A 164 20.70 6.30 -5.30
CA SER A 164 21.15 7.10 -6.45
C SER A 164 21.66 6.24 -7.61
N GLN A 165 21.67 6.80 -8.83
CA GLN A 165 22.15 6.08 -10.02
C GLN A 165 23.62 5.64 -9.89
N ASP A 166 24.44 6.42 -9.18
CA ASP A 166 25.86 6.09 -8.94
C ASP A 166 26.02 4.80 -8.11
N MET A 167 25.05 4.45 -7.26
CA MET A 167 25.07 3.23 -6.44
C MET A 167 24.63 1.99 -7.22
N LEU A 168 23.90 2.17 -8.33
CA LEU A 168 23.33 1.07 -9.10
C LEU A 168 24.36 0.37 -10.00
N GLY A 169 25.35 1.11 -10.50
CA GLY A 169 26.34 0.55 -11.42
C GLY A 169 25.67 -0.05 -12.67
N LYS A 170 25.69 -1.39 -12.80
CA LYS A 170 25.02 -2.11 -13.90
C LYS A 170 23.53 -2.40 -13.66
N ASN A 171 23.07 -2.22 -12.42
CA ASN A 171 21.71 -2.48 -11.98
C ASN A 171 20.80 -1.29 -12.29
N GLU A 172 19.50 -1.47 -12.11
CA GLU A 172 18.52 -0.43 -12.40
C GLU A 172 17.54 -0.24 -11.24
N LYS A 173 16.95 0.96 -11.19
CA LYS A 173 15.74 1.21 -10.40
C LYS A 173 14.64 1.78 -11.29
N VAL A 174 13.39 1.39 -11.07
CA VAL A 174 12.21 1.94 -11.74
C VAL A 174 11.15 2.31 -10.71
N TRP A 175 10.36 3.33 -11.01
CA TRP A 175 9.21 3.71 -10.21
C TRP A 175 7.94 3.35 -10.97
N VAL A 176 7.11 2.51 -10.35
CA VAL A 176 5.85 2.01 -10.90
C VAL A 176 4.70 2.44 -9.99
N TYR A 177 3.53 2.65 -10.56
CA TYR A 177 2.36 3.10 -9.80
C TYR A 177 1.26 2.06 -9.76
N TRP A 178 0.49 2.05 -8.67
CA TRP A 178 -0.70 1.21 -8.59
C TRP A 178 -1.80 1.66 -9.57
N ALA A 179 -2.09 2.96 -9.66
CA ALA A 179 -3.15 3.54 -10.50
C ALA A 179 -2.95 5.04 -10.77
N ASP A 180 -3.66 5.60 -11.76
CA ASP A 180 -3.80 7.05 -12.05
C ASP A 180 -2.52 7.80 -12.54
N ASP A 181 -1.55 7.09 -13.11
CA ASP A 181 -0.34 7.64 -13.78
C ASP A 181 -0.03 6.86 -15.07
N GLU A 182 1.10 7.17 -15.72
CA GLU A 182 1.73 6.29 -16.70
C GLU A 182 2.30 5.02 -16.03
N ASN A 183 2.32 3.91 -16.77
CA ASN A 183 2.89 2.63 -16.33
C ASN A 183 2.28 2.07 -15.03
N THR A 184 0.95 1.99 -14.96
CA THR A 184 0.27 1.50 -13.75
C THR A 184 -0.06 0.01 -13.79
N ILE A 185 -0.07 -0.63 -12.61
CA ILE A 185 -0.56 -2.01 -12.46
C ILE A 185 -2.02 -2.12 -12.93
N THR A 186 -2.87 -1.12 -12.64
CA THR A 186 -4.27 -1.15 -13.12
C THR A 186 -4.38 -1.14 -14.63
N ASP A 187 -3.50 -0.47 -15.35
CA ASP A 187 -3.54 -0.43 -16.81
C ASP A 187 -3.05 -1.74 -17.43
N LEU A 188 -2.02 -2.37 -16.84
CA LEU A 188 -1.63 -3.73 -17.23
C LEU A 188 -2.80 -4.72 -17.10
N LEU A 189 -3.52 -4.66 -15.98
CA LEU A 189 -4.68 -5.51 -15.74
C LEU A 189 -5.83 -5.23 -16.72
N ARG A 190 -6.11 -3.95 -17.02
CA ARG A 190 -7.10 -3.56 -18.04
C ARG A 190 -6.69 -4.05 -19.43
N GLN A 191 -5.41 -3.96 -19.76
CA GLN A 191 -4.89 -4.38 -21.05
C GLN A 191 -5.03 -5.88 -21.24
N ILE A 192 -4.82 -6.70 -20.20
CA ILE A 192 -5.09 -8.15 -20.26
C ILE A 192 -6.57 -8.43 -20.55
N LEU A 193 -7.48 -7.78 -19.83
CA LEU A 193 -8.93 -7.95 -20.06
C LEU A 193 -9.34 -7.52 -21.47
N LYS A 194 -8.71 -6.46 -22.00
CA LYS A 194 -8.95 -5.97 -23.34
C LYS A 194 -8.39 -6.94 -24.39
N ASP A 195 -7.15 -7.38 -24.23
CA ASP A 195 -6.49 -8.30 -25.13
C ASP A 195 -7.23 -9.65 -25.21
N GLU A 196 -7.80 -10.14 -24.10
CA GLU A 196 -8.66 -11.33 -24.13
C GLU A 196 -9.93 -11.07 -24.94
N SER A 197 -10.58 -9.92 -24.73
CA SER A 197 -11.80 -9.55 -25.46
C SER A 197 -11.57 -9.33 -26.97
N GLU A 198 -10.33 -8.99 -27.34
CA GLU A 198 -9.87 -8.78 -28.71
C GLU A 198 -9.20 -10.04 -29.31
N VAL A 199 -9.22 -11.18 -28.61
CA VAL A 199 -8.65 -12.46 -29.07
C VAL A 199 -7.15 -12.39 -29.35
N LYS A 200 -6.42 -11.57 -28.59
CA LYS A 200 -4.94 -11.45 -28.67
C LYS A 200 -4.21 -12.37 -27.70
N ILE A 201 -4.89 -12.80 -26.64
CA ILE A 201 -4.41 -13.79 -25.69
C ILE A 201 -5.44 -14.91 -25.55
N ASP A 202 -5.03 -16.02 -24.95
CA ASP A 202 -5.92 -17.16 -24.72
C ASP A 202 -7.11 -16.78 -23.83
N PRO A 203 -8.26 -17.48 -23.98
CA PRO A 203 -9.42 -17.25 -23.15
C PRO A 203 -9.07 -17.44 -21.67
N ILE A 204 -9.42 -16.43 -20.87
CA ILE A 204 -9.24 -16.50 -19.41
C ILE A 204 -10.59 -16.83 -18.77
N THR A 205 -10.57 -17.54 -17.64
CA THR A 205 -11.82 -17.97 -16.98
C THR A 205 -12.65 -16.77 -16.51
N ASP A 206 -13.97 -16.92 -16.45
CA ASP A 206 -14.85 -15.88 -15.90
C ASP A 206 -14.50 -15.55 -14.44
N TYR A 207 -14.06 -16.54 -13.67
CA TYR A 207 -13.54 -16.34 -12.33
C TYR A 207 -12.33 -15.41 -12.32
N THR A 208 -11.32 -15.66 -13.18
CA THR A 208 -10.15 -14.79 -13.33
C THR A 208 -10.57 -13.39 -13.76
N LYS A 209 -11.43 -13.26 -14.79
CA LYS A 209 -11.98 -11.96 -15.22
C LYS A 209 -12.58 -11.16 -14.09
N HIS A 210 -13.46 -11.79 -13.31
CA HIS A 210 -14.12 -11.12 -12.20
C HIS A 210 -13.15 -10.77 -11.07
N THR A 211 -12.16 -11.62 -10.79
CA THR A 211 -11.10 -11.35 -9.81
C THR A 211 -10.25 -10.16 -10.24
N LEU A 212 -9.78 -10.11 -11.49
CA LEU A 212 -9.01 -8.97 -12.00
C LEU A 212 -9.82 -7.66 -11.94
N LYS A 213 -11.09 -7.69 -12.37
CA LYS A 213 -11.98 -6.53 -12.28
C LYS A 213 -12.19 -6.07 -10.83
N ALA A 214 -12.37 -7.01 -9.91
CA ALA A 214 -12.52 -6.73 -8.49
C ALA A 214 -11.24 -6.14 -7.89
N PHE A 215 -10.08 -6.63 -8.32
CA PHE A 215 -8.78 -6.14 -7.89
C PHE A 215 -8.50 -4.73 -8.40
N ILE A 216 -8.69 -4.46 -9.70
CA ILE A 216 -8.59 -3.11 -10.28
C ILE A 216 -9.47 -2.13 -9.49
N ARG A 217 -10.73 -2.50 -9.27
CA ARG A 217 -11.65 -1.66 -8.52
C ARG A 217 -11.18 -1.43 -7.08
N HIS A 218 -10.63 -2.44 -6.43
CA HIS A 218 -10.08 -2.30 -5.09
C HIS A 218 -8.87 -1.36 -5.06
N ILE A 219 -7.92 -1.53 -5.98
CA ILE A 219 -6.75 -0.64 -6.13
C ILE A 219 -7.20 0.81 -6.28
N GLN A 220 -8.16 1.06 -7.16
CA GLN A 220 -8.70 2.41 -7.37
C GLN A 220 -9.38 2.94 -6.11
N GLU A 221 -10.27 2.17 -5.49
CA GLU A 221 -10.97 2.57 -4.27
C GLU A 221 -10.01 2.82 -3.10
N THR A 222 -8.84 2.18 -3.07
CA THR A 222 -7.83 2.39 -2.02
C THR A 222 -6.90 3.57 -2.36
N ASN A 223 -6.43 3.71 -3.60
CA ASN A 223 -5.53 4.79 -4.03
C ASN A 223 -6.23 6.16 -4.17
N ILE A 224 -7.50 6.19 -4.62
CA ILE A 224 -8.31 7.43 -4.71
C ILE A 224 -8.46 8.11 -3.34
N LYS A 225 -8.38 7.35 -2.24
CA LYS A 225 -8.45 7.90 -0.87
C LYS A 225 -7.25 8.78 -0.52
N TYR A 226 -6.15 8.66 -1.27
CA TYR A 226 -4.88 9.32 -0.99
C TYR A 226 -4.57 10.44 -1.99
N THR A 227 -5.14 10.41 -3.21
CA THR A 227 -5.00 11.48 -4.22
C THR A 227 -6.03 12.60 -4.05
N SER A 228 -7.08 12.41 -3.24
CA SER A 228 -8.03 13.44 -2.83
C SER A 228 -8.51 13.12 -1.42
N PRO A 229 -8.56 14.08 -0.47
CA PRO A 229 -9.21 13.90 0.83
C PRO A 229 -10.75 13.87 0.69
N GLY A 230 -11.25 13.16 -0.33
CA GLY A 230 -12.64 12.87 -0.57
C GLY A 230 -13.05 11.63 0.20
N LYS A 231 -13.68 11.85 1.36
CA LYS A 231 -14.52 10.93 2.14
C LYS A 231 -14.46 9.46 1.72
N VAL A 232 -13.67 8.70 2.47
CA VAL A 232 -13.77 7.25 2.51
C VAL A 232 -15.10 6.85 3.15
N ASP A 233 -16.09 6.57 2.31
CA ASP A 233 -17.37 6.00 2.69
C ASP A 233 -17.16 4.55 3.15
N HIS A 234 -16.81 4.37 4.42
CA HIS A 234 -17.43 3.30 5.20
C HIS A 234 -18.50 4.01 5.99
N LYS A 235 -19.77 3.76 5.69
CA LYS A 235 -20.90 4.36 6.41
C LYS A 235 -21.26 3.50 7.62
N PRO A 236 -20.82 3.83 8.85
CA PRO A 236 -21.66 3.67 10.03
C PRO A 236 -22.76 4.75 10.01
N GLY A 237 -23.51 4.90 8.90
CA GLY A 237 -24.36 6.07 8.65
C GLY A 237 -23.59 7.40 8.62
N GLY A 238 -24.27 8.51 8.33
CA GLY A 238 -23.66 9.84 8.30
C GLY A 238 -23.09 10.28 9.66
N ILE A 239 -22.14 11.22 9.66
CA ILE A 239 -21.77 11.94 10.89
C ILE A 239 -22.93 12.87 11.23
N VAL A 240 -23.54 12.67 12.40
CA VAL A 240 -24.66 13.49 12.89
C VAL A 240 -24.21 14.58 13.84
N ASP A 241 -23.04 14.43 14.45
CA ASP A 241 -22.49 15.42 15.37
C ASP A 241 -20.97 15.29 15.49
N PHE A 242 -20.26 16.38 15.77
CA PHE A 242 -18.81 16.36 16.00
C PHE A 242 -18.36 17.59 16.79
N ALA A 243 -17.21 17.49 17.46
CA ALA A 243 -16.54 18.60 18.14
C ALA A 243 -15.01 18.43 18.07
N TYR A 244 -14.29 19.54 18.18
CA TYR A 244 -12.83 19.58 18.20
C TYR A 244 -12.32 19.83 19.62
N ALA A 245 -11.17 19.23 19.95
CA ALA A 245 -10.49 19.45 21.20
C ALA A 245 -8.97 19.40 21.01
N LYS A 246 -8.30 20.49 21.36
CA LYS A 246 -6.84 20.57 21.44
C LYS A 246 -6.37 20.32 22.87
N ILE A 247 -5.72 19.20 23.11
CA ILE A 247 -5.15 18.81 24.42
C ILE A 247 -3.62 18.73 24.33
N SER A 248 -2.92 18.45 25.43
CA SER A 248 -1.46 18.34 25.44
C SER A 248 -0.92 17.35 24.41
N ASP A 249 -1.66 16.26 24.22
CA ASP A 249 -1.27 15.12 23.38
C ASP A 249 -1.70 15.26 21.92
N GLY A 250 -2.10 16.47 21.53
CA GLY A 250 -2.42 16.79 20.14
C GLY A 250 -3.86 17.28 19.93
N TYR A 251 -4.22 17.35 18.67
CA TYR A 251 -5.46 17.96 18.22
C TYR A 251 -6.43 16.91 17.68
N TYR A 252 -7.65 16.88 18.21
CA TYR A 252 -8.59 15.79 17.96
C TYR A 252 -9.93 16.28 17.44
N LYS A 253 -10.48 15.51 16.50
CA LYS A 253 -11.88 15.60 16.06
C LYS A 253 -12.65 14.41 16.61
N ILE A 254 -13.67 14.67 17.42
CA ILE A 254 -14.55 13.66 18.03
C ILE A 254 -15.83 13.60 17.20
N GLU A 255 -16.12 12.44 16.62
CA GLU A 255 -17.21 12.24 15.67
C GLU A 255 -18.28 11.30 16.22
N LYS A 256 -19.54 11.69 16.09
CA LYS A 256 -20.72 10.88 16.37
C LYS A 256 -21.42 10.53 15.07
N TYR A 257 -21.65 9.24 14.88
CA TYR A 257 -22.31 8.68 13.71
C TYR A 257 -23.79 8.40 13.98
N GLU A 258 -24.61 8.28 12.92
CA GLU A 258 -26.03 7.87 13.02
C GLU A 258 -26.20 6.56 13.82
N SER A 259 -25.27 5.61 13.65
CA SER A 259 -25.20 4.35 14.41
C SER A 259 -24.91 4.52 15.90
N THR A 260 -24.81 5.75 16.42
CA THR A 260 -24.37 6.14 17.78
C THR A 260 -22.91 5.81 18.11
N THR A 261 -22.16 5.31 17.14
CA THR A 261 -20.72 5.05 17.26
C THR A 261 -19.97 6.37 17.46
N ILE A 262 -19.00 6.37 18.36
CA ILE A 262 -18.09 7.48 18.59
C ILE A 262 -16.71 7.09 18.06
N LYS A 263 -16.13 7.92 17.20
CA LYS A 263 -14.74 7.83 16.78
C LYS A 263 -13.98 9.08 17.18
N VAL A 264 -12.69 8.93 17.42
CA VAL A 264 -11.77 10.04 17.72
C VAL A 264 -10.67 10.02 16.68
N PHE A 265 -10.56 11.08 15.90
CA PHE A 265 -9.56 11.25 14.87
C PHE A 265 -8.49 12.22 15.37
N ASN A 266 -7.24 11.79 15.36
CA ASN A 266 -6.08 12.63 15.65
C ASN A 266 -5.72 13.39 14.37
N LEU A 267 -5.84 14.72 14.42
CA LEU A 267 -5.57 15.62 13.29
C LEU A 267 -4.07 15.80 13.05
N ASP A 268 -3.22 15.64 14.06
CA ASP A 268 -1.77 15.75 13.89
C ASP A 268 -1.20 14.50 13.21
N LEU A 269 -1.69 13.32 13.58
CA LEU A 269 -1.24 12.03 13.04
C LEU A 269 -2.11 11.49 11.90
N GLN A 270 -3.18 12.19 11.54
CA GLN A 270 -4.13 11.83 10.49
C GLN A 270 -4.66 10.38 10.59
N ARG A 271 -4.95 9.92 11.82
CA ARG A 271 -5.44 8.55 12.09
C ARG A 271 -6.48 8.51 13.20
N TYR A 272 -7.31 7.46 13.21
CA TYR A 272 -8.23 7.20 14.30
C TYR A 272 -7.50 6.60 15.51
N GLU A 273 -7.88 7.05 16.71
CA GLU A 273 -7.34 6.56 17.97
C GLU A 273 -8.39 5.86 18.82
N VAL A 274 -7.92 5.12 19.82
CA VAL A 274 -8.80 4.46 20.79
C VAL A 274 -9.57 5.55 21.54
N ALA A 275 -10.86 5.64 21.27
CA ALA A 275 -11.66 6.78 21.70
C ALA A 275 -11.74 6.92 23.23
N LYS A 276 -11.89 5.83 24.00
CA LYS A 276 -12.19 5.91 25.44
C LYS A 276 -11.07 6.61 26.26
N PRO A 277 -9.77 6.29 26.11
CA PRO A 277 -8.69 7.04 26.75
C PRO A 277 -8.65 8.52 26.36
N ILE A 278 -8.77 8.85 25.07
CA ILE A 278 -8.70 10.24 24.60
C ILE A 278 -9.88 11.06 25.12
N LEU A 279 -11.10 10.50 25.12
CA LEU A 279 -12.28 11.17 25.67
C LEU A 279 -12.14 11.50 27.16
N ARG A 280 -11.44 10.66 27.94
CA ARG A 280 -11.13 10.94 29.36
C ARG A 280 -10.15 12.11 29.47
N LYS A 281 -9.04 12.08 28.73
CA LYS A 281 -8.07 13.18 28.69
C LYS A 281 -8.72 14.50 28.30
N VAL A 282 -9.53 14.49 27.24
CA VAL A 282 -10.31 15.68 26.81
C VAL A 282 -11.23 16.17 27.92
N ASN A 283 -11.96 15.27 28.60
CA ASN A 283 -12.81 15.66 29.72
C ASN A 283 -12.04 16.34 30.85
N ASP A 284 -10.87 15.81 31.18
CA ASP A 284 -10.06 16.25 32.30
C ASP A 284 -9.34 17.56 31.97
N GLU A 285 -8.59 17.63 30.86
CA GLU A 285 -7.82 18.80 30.45
C GLU A 285 -8.72 19.98 30.06
N LYS A 286 -9.84 19.72 29.38
CA LYS A 286 -10.82 20.78 29.07
C LYS A 286 -11.75 21.08 30.22
N ASN A 287 -11.60 20.42 31.38
CA ASN A 287 -12.45 20.63 32.56
C ASN A 287 -13.96 20.60 32.22
N LEU A 288 -14.39 19.56 31.49
CA LEU A 288 -15.78 19.47 30.98
C LEU A 288 -16.77 19.03 32.06
N GLY A 289 -16.29 18.40 33.13
CA GLY A 289 -17.11 17.93 34.26
C GLY A 289 -18.05 16.79 33.90
N VAL A 290 -17.69 15.95 32.91
CA VAL A 290 -18.45 14.74 32.55
C VAL A 290 -18.12 13.65 33.58
N ASN A 291 -19.14 13.14 34.26
CA ASN A 291 -18.95 12.03 35.21
C ASN A 291 -18.61 10.74 34.46
N LEU A 292 -17.49 10.11 34.79
CA LEU A 292 -17.02 8.86 34.17
C LEU A 292 -17.86 7.64 34.55
N TYR A 293 -18.64 7.74 35.62
CA TYR A 293 -19.48 6.66 36.14
C TYR A 293 -20.98 6.97 35.94
N LEU A 294 -21.76 5.90 35.84
CA LEU A 294 -23.21 5.92 35.90
C LEU A 294 -23.68 5.99 37.35
N SER A 295 -24.95 6.32 37.57
CA SER A 295 -25.59 6.27 38.91
C SER A 295 -25.55 4.88 39.54
N THR A 296 -25.38 3.83 38.73
CA THR A 296 -25.21 2.43 39.16
C THR A 296 -23.76 2.07 39.48
N ASN A 297 -22.86 3.06 39.57
CA ASN A 297 -21.41 2.93 39.80
C ASN A 297 -20.62 2.17 38.70
N ASN A 298 -21.25 1.88 37.56
CA ASN A 298 -20.57 1.29 36.40
C ASN A 298 -19.88 2.37 35.56
N GLU A 299 -18.73 2.05 34.95
CA GLU A 299 -18.08 2.96 34.01
C GLU A 299 -18.96 3.25 32.79
N ARG A 300 -18.95 4.50 32.32
CA ARG A 300 -19.59 4.86 31.06
C ARG A 300 -18.88 4.18 29.89
N ASN A 301 -19.69 3.63 28.99
CA ASN A 301 -19.20 3.16 27.70
C ASN A 301 -18.82 4.33 26.79
N THR A 302 -18.02 4.05 25.76
CA THR A 302 -17.48 5.03 24.82
C THR A 302 -18.58 5.86 24.15
N ARG A 303 -19.74 5.27 23.85
CA ARG A 303 -20.87 5.96 23.21
C ARG A 303 -21.48 7.01 24.13
N SER A 304 -21.79 6.63 25.38
CA SER A 304 -22.33 7.56 26.37
C SER A 304 -21.33 8.66 26.71
N LEU A 305 -20.06 8.32 26.89
CA LEU A 305 -19.02 9.29 27.24
C LEU A 305 -18.80 10.28 26.10
N GLY A 306 -18.63 9.80 24.86
CA GLY A 306 -18.39 10.65 23.69
C GLY A 306 -19.53 11.62 23.41
N ASN A 307 -20.79 11.16 23.52
CA ASN A 307 -21.96 12.02 23.37
C ASN A 307 -21.97 13.18 24.38
N MET A 308 -21.58 12.93 25.63
CA MET A 308 -21.54 13.97 26.67
C MET A 308 -20.37 14.93 26.46
N VAL A 309 -19.21 14.42 26.06
CA VAL A 309 -18.02 15.24 25.75
C VAL A 309 -18.31 16.20 24.59
N ILE A 310 -18.84 15.72 23.46
CA ILE A 310 -19.22 16.57 22.31
C ILE A 310 -20.18 17.67 22.76
N LYS A 311 -21.23 17.30 23.50
CA LYS A 311 -22.22 18.27 24.00
C LYS A 311 -21.59 19.32 24.92
N LYS A 312 -20.70 18.92 25.83
CA LYS A 312 -20.06 19.85 26.78
C LYS A 312 -19.04 20.77 26.12
N LEU A 313 -18.26 20.28 25.15
CA LEU A 313 -17.33 21.12 24.37
C LEU A 313 -18.09 22.27 23.71
N LYS A 314 -19.21 21.96 23.05
CA LYS A 314 -20.07 22.98 22.41
C LYS A 314 -20.73 23.92 23.42
N GLN A 315 -21.33 23.37 24.48
CA GLN A 315 -22.03 24.18 25.49
C GLN A 315 -21.11 25.14 26.25
N GLN A 316 -19.83 24.76 26.43
CA GLN A 316 -18.85 25.58 27.14
C GLN A 316 -17.99 26.43 26.20
N ASN A 317 -18.28 26.48 24.89
CA ASN A 317 -17.46 27.14 23.87
C ASN A 317 -15.97 26.72 23.91
N LYS A 318 -15.72 25.43 24.20
CA LYS A 318 -14.40 24.79 24.18
C LYS A 318 -14.21 23.90 22.95
N ASP A 319 -15.07 24.10 21.95
CA ASP A 319 -14.95 23.48 20.62
C ASP A 319 -13.88 24.25 19.84
N ASP A 320 -12.64 23.76 19.92
CA ASP A 320 -11.47 24.39 19.31
C ASP A 320 -11.54 24.17 17.79
N LYS A 321 -12.44 24.81 17.05
CA LYS A 321 -12.49 24.65 15.58
C LYS A 321 -11.23 25.24 14.93
N PRO A 322 -10.66 24.62 13.88
CA PRO A 322 -9.52 25.19 13.18
C PRO A 322 -9.92 26.49 12.48
N SER A 323 -9.05 27.49 12.54
CA SER A 323 -9.13 28.71 11.74
C SER A 323 -8.89 28.39 10.27
N ASN A 324 -9.47 29.15 9.33
CA ASN A 324 -9.18 29.00 7.89
C ASN A 324 -7.69 29.27 7.54
N ASP A 325 -6.91 29.81 8.48
CA ASP A 325 -5.47 30.08 8.31
C ASP A 325 -4.57 28.90 8.73
N ASP A 326 -5.14 27.81 9.28
CA ASP A 326 -4.40 26.63 9.78
C ASP A 326 -4.59 25.36 8.90
N LEU A 327 -5.10 25.50 7.66
CA LEU A 327 -5.35 24.39 6.71
C LEU A 327 -4.49 24.48 5.45
#